data_AF-K1UHR4-F1
#
_entry.id   AF-K1UHR4-F1
#
_cell.length_a   1.000
_cell.length_b   1.000
_cell.length_c   1.000
_cell.angle_alpha   90.00
_cell.angle_beta   90.00
_cell.angle_gamma   90.00
#
_symmetry.space_group_name_H-M   'P 1'
#
loop_
_entity.id
_entity.type
_entity.pdbx_description
1 polymer ?
#
loop_
_entity_poly.entity_id
_entity_poly.type
_entity_poly.pdbx_seq_one_letter_code
_entity_poly.pdbx_strand_id
1 'polypeptide(L)'
;GKNAMTYLDKIRMLCEKNHIRLLLVKAPSKSPVWYDTWESQILEYASKYDLDYINFLNLVDEIGIDYNTDTYDQGLHMNLSGAEKCADYLGKFLSETYGLKDLRSDKTICSDWENKTIFYENMKKAQYKELKKYGEIVNY
;
A
#
# COMPACT_ATOMS: atom_id res chain seq x y z
N GLY A 1 3.27 13.70 -14.14
CA GLY A 1 2.77 14.17 -15.45
C GLY A 1 2.00 15.48 -15.30
N LYS A 2 1.80 16.26 -16.37
CA LYS A 2 1.24 17.63 -16.31
C LYS A 2 -0.13 17.74 -15.62
N ASN A 3 -0.91 16.65 -15.60
CA ASN A 3 -2.28 16.62 -15.05
C ASN A 3 -2.39 15.97 -13.67
N ALA A 4 -1.29 15.54 -13.05
CA ALA A 4 -1.33 14.72 -11.82
C ALA A 4 -2.08 15.43 -10.68
N MET A 5 -1.71 16.67 -10.38
CA MET A 5 -2.37 17.45 -9.33
C MET A 5 -3.83 17.78 -9.67
N THR A 6 -4.16 17.97 -10.95
CA THR A 6 -5.56 18.17 -11.38
C THR A 6 -6.43 16.95 -11.07
N TYR A 7 -5.92 15.74 -11.31
CA TYR A 7 -6.68 14.53 -10.99
C TYR A 7 -6.72 14.24 -9.50
N LEU A 8 -5.64 14.50 -8.77
CA LEU A 8 -5.65 14.43 -7.30
C LEU A 8 -6.71 15.36 -6.71
N ASP A 9 -6.85 16.59 -7.23
CA ASP A 9 -7.86 17.54 -6.80
C ASP A 9 -9.28 17.05 -7.11
N LYS A 10 -9.50 16.47 -8.29
CA LYS A 10 -10.79 15.85 -8.64
C LYS A 10 -11.14 14.67 -7.72
N ILE A 11 -10.17 13.84 -7.35
CA ILE A 11 -10.36 12.72 -6.41
C ILE A 11 -10.74 13.26 -5.04
N ARG A 12 -9.98 14.23 -4.50
CA ARG A 12 -10.27 14.90 -3.24
C ARG A 12 -11.68 15.48 -3.22
N MET A 13 -12.05 16.29 -4.22
CA MET A 13 -13.38 16.89 -4.32
C MET A 13 -14.50 15.85 -4.39
N LEU A 14 -14.26 14.73 -5.09
CA LEU A 14 -15.23 13.64 -5.16
C LEU A 14 -15.38 12.94 -3.82
N CYS A 15 -14.29 12.68 -3.11
CA CYS A 15 -14.33 12.13 -1.75
C CYS A 15 -15.09 13.05 -0.79
N GLU A 16 -14.78 14.35 -0.78
CA GLU A 16 -15.46 15.35 0.04
C GLU A 16 -16.96 15.41 -0.23
N LYS A 17 -17.35 15.45 -1.52
CA LYS A 17 -18.77 15.45 -1.93
C LYS A 17 -19.54 14.23 -1.43
N ASN A 18 -18.87 13.09 -1.30
CA ASN A 18 -19.47 11.83 -0.86
C ASN A 18 -19.20 11.51 0.61
N HIS A 19 -18.66 12.46 1.39
CA HIS A 19 -18.31 12.27 2.79
C HIS A 19 -17.34 11.10 3.04
N ILE A 20 -16.38 10.92 2.14
CA ILE A 20 -15.32 9.89 2.23
C ILE A 20 -14.03 10.56 2.73
N ARG A 21 -13.45 10.02 3.82
CA ARG A 21 -12.10 10.43 4.26
C ARG A 21 -11.07 9.92 3.25
N LEU A 22 -10.27 10.83 2.71
CA LEU A 22 -9.20 10.51 1.78
C LEU A 22 -7.85 10.43 2.52
N LEU A 23 -7.20 9.27 2.45
CA LEU A 23 -5.82 9.06 2.86
C LEU A 23 -4.93 9.01 1.62
N LEU A 24 -3.86 9.80 1.61
CA LEU A 24 -2.86 9.76 0.54
C LEU A 24 -1.75 8.78 0.91
N VAL A 25 -1.27 8.01 -0.07
CA VAL A 25 -0.20 7.04 0.12
C VAL A 25 0.81 7.11 -1.01
N LYS A 26 2.09 7.19 -0.66
CA LYS A 26 3.22 6.93 -1.57
C LYS A 26 3.75 5.53 -1.25
N ALA A 27 3.56 4.58 -2.17
CA ALA A 27 4.09 3.21 -2.05
C ALA A 27 5.63 3.17 -2.12
N PRO A 28 6.33 2.28 -1.39
CA PRO A 28 7.79 2.26 -1.40
C PRO A 28 8.32 1.85 -2.78
N SER A 29 9.25 2.61 -3.34
CA SER A 29 9.85 2.33 -4.65
C SER A 29 11.21 3.01 -4.82
N LYS A 30 12.21 2.31 -5.34
CA LYS A 30 13.54 2.88 -5.67
C LYS A 30 13.53 3.70 -6.96
N SER A 31 12.65 3.33 -7.89
CA SER A 31 12.54 3.96 -9.20
C SER A 31 11.06 4.10 -9.57
N PRO A 32 10.67 5.12 -10.36
CA PRO A 32 11.43 6.36 -10.56
C PRO A 32 11.68 7.07 -9.23
N VAL A 33 12.75 7.85 -9.15
CA VAL A 33 13.11 8.60 -7.94
C VAL A 33 11.94 9.51 -7.54
N TRP A 34 11.57 9.43 -6.26
CA TRP A 34 10.64 10.36 -5.64
C TRP A 34 11.43 11.58 -5.14
N TYR A 35 11.33 12.69 -5.86
CA TYR A 35 12.10 13.89 -5.54
C TYR A 35 11.52 14.64 -4.33
N ASP A 36 12.39 15.28 -3.54
CA ASP A 36 11.99 16.10 -2.38
C ASP A 36 10.99 17.21 -2.73
N THR A 37 11.03 17.71 -3.97
CA THR A 37 10.06 18.70 -4.46
C THR A 37 8.67 18.11 -4.64
N TRP A 38 8.56 16.83 -5.01
CA TRP A 38 7.28 16.13 -5.08
C TRP A 38 6.77 15.80 -3.69
N GLU A 39 7.65 15.39 -2.78
CA GLU A 39 7.32 15.19 -1.37
C GLU A 39 6.76 16.47 -0.75
N SER A 40 7.46 17.59 -0.90
CA SER A 40 7.05 18.90 -0.38
C SER A 40 5.70 19.33 -0.95
N GLN A 41 5.46 19.10 -2.26
CA GLN A 41 4.19 19.41 -2.90
C GLN A 41 3.02 18.60 -2.31
N ILE A 42 3.23 17.30 -2.03
CA ILE A 42 2.18 16.46 -1.43
C ILE A 42 1.96 16.81 0.04
N LEU A 43 3.00 17.10 0.81
CA LEU A 43 2.89 17.57 2.19
C LEU A 43 2.11 18.88 2.29
N GLU A 44 2.43 19.86 1.44
CA GLU A 44 1.69 21.13 1.39
C GLU A 44 0.22 20.90 0.99
N TYR A 45 -0.02 20.05 -0.01
CA TYR A 45 -1.38 19.72 -0.45
C TYR A 45 -2.18 19.02 0.65
N ALA A 46 -1.59 18.04 1.33
CA ALA A 46 -2.22 17.31 2.42
C ALA A 46 -2.54 18.25 3.60
N SER A 47 -1.59 19.09 4.01
CA SER A 47 -1.80 20.10 5.05
C SER A 47 -2.91 21.09 4.70
N LYS A 48 -2.94 21.59 3.45
CA LYS A 48 -3.94 22.54 2.97
C LYS A 48 -5.38 22.03 3.08
N TYR A 49 -5.56 20.73 2.85
CA TYR A 49 -6.89 20.10 2.82
C TYR A 49 -7.15 19.15 4.00
N ASP A 50 -6.33 19.24 5.06
CA ASP A 50 -6.44 18.41 6.26
C ASP A 50 -6.52 16.90 5.93
N LEU A 51 -5.64 16.44 5.04
CA LEU A 51 -5.54 15.04 4.63
C LEU A 51 -4.41 14.34 5.38
N ASP A 52 -4.65 13.09 5.75
CA ASP A 52 -3.58 12.21 6.20
C ASP A 52 -2.73 11.79 4.99
N TYR A 53 -1.42 11.65 5.21
CA TYR A 53 -0.47 11.21 4.18
C TYR A 53 0.56 10.26 4.77
N ILE A 54 0.74 9.12 4.12
CA ILE A 54 1.79 8.15 4.44
C ILE A 54 2.76 8.06 3.27
N ASN A 55 4.02 8.35 3.53
CA ASN A 55 5.10 8.04 2.60
C ASN A 55 5.86 6.80 3.08
N PHE A 56 5.59 5.65 2.46
CA PHE A 56 6.25 4.39 2.79
C PHE A 56 7.76 4.39 2.49
N LEU A 57 8.28 5.32 1.69
CA LEU A 57 9.74 5.46 1.55
C LEU A 57 10.43 5.80 2.86
N ASN A 58 9.79 6.63 3.67
CA ASN A 58 10.34 7.07 4.95
C ASN A 58 10.19 5.99 6.03
N LEU A 59 9.48 4.90 5.72
CA LEU A 59 9.14 3.81 6.63
C LEU A 59 9.78 2.47 6.23
N VAL A 60 10.63 2.45 5.19
CA VAL A 60 11.27 1.24 4.65
C VAL A 60 11.98 0.44 5.75
N ASP A 61 12.77 1.13 6.58
CA ASP A 61 13.53 0.48 7.65
C ASP A 61 12.62 0.02 8.81
N GLU A 62 11.60 0.81 9.15
CA GLU A 62 10.63 0.47 10.21
C GLU A 62 9.81 -0.77 9.82
N ILE A 63 9.40 -0.85 8.56
CA ILE A 63 8.59 -1.95 8.02
C ILE A 63 9.47 -3.17 7.68
N GLY A 64 10.78 -2.96 7.52
CA GLY A 64 11.75 -4.01 7.17
C GLY A 64 11.63 -4.47 5.71
N ILE A 65 11.44 -3.53 4.78
CA ILE A 65 11.41 -3.81 3.34
C ILE A 65 12.83 -4.11 2.85
N ASP A 66 13.05 -5.33 2.33
CA ASP A 66 14.26 -5.69 1.60
C ASP A 66 13.96 -5.69 0.10
N TYR A 67 14.40 -4.66 -0.60
CA TYR A 67 14.14 -4.51 -2.02
C TYR A 67 14.64 -5.66 -2.90
N ASN A 68 15.59 -6.49 -2.43
CA ASN A 68 16.06 -7.65 -3.20
C ASN A 68 15.06 -8.81 -3.15
N THR A 69 14.35 -8.98 -2.04
CA THR A 69 13.43 -10.12 -1.83
C THR A 69 11.96 -9.71 -1.82
N ASP A 70 11.66 -8.42 -1.67
CA ASP A 70 10.31 -7.88 -1.50
C ASP A 70 9.77 -7.15 -2.74
N THR A 71 10.49 -7.20 -3.88
CA THR A 71 10.02 -6.63 -5.16
C THR A 71 10.09 -7.63 -6.30
N TYR A 72 9.33 -7.38 -7.36
CA TYR A 72 9.39 -8.19 -8.60
C TYR A 72 10.48 -7.70 -9.57
N ASP A 73 10.80 -6.41 -9.51
CA ASP A 73 11.46 -5.68 -10.59
C ASP A 73 12.49 -4.68 -10.04
N GLN A 74 13.37 -5.19 -9.17
CA GLN A 74 14.55 -4.46 -8.65
C GLN A 74 14.20 -3.17 -7.89
N GLY A 75 13.07 -3.16 -7.19
CA GLY A 75 12.68 -2.07 -6.32
C GLY A 75 11.55 -1.18 -6.84
N LEU A 76 10.90 -1.49 -7.97
CA LEU A 76 9.85 -0.65 -8.54
C LEU A 76 8.46 -1.02 -7.96
N HIS A 77 8.07 -2.29 -8.00
CA HIS A 77 6.80 -2.82 -7.47
C HIS A 77 7.06 -3.88 -6.39
N MET A 78 6.35 -3.73 -5.27
CA MET A 78 6.35 -4.76 -4.22
C MET A 78 5.85 -6.09 -4.77
N ASN A 79 6.52 -7.17 -4.36
CA ASN A 79 5.97 -8.51 -4.48
C ASN A 79 5.07 -8.84 -3.29
N LEU A 80 4.59 -10.08 -3.20
CA LEU A 80 3.70 -10.46 -2.11
C LEU A 80 4.29 -10.21 -0.71
N SER A 81 5.55 -10.57 -0.49
CA SER A 81 6.22 -10.37 0.81
C SER A 81 6.31 -8.89 1.17
N GLY A 82 6.73 -8.04 0.22
CA GLY A 82 6.77 -6.58 0.44
C GLY A 82 5.39 -5.97 0.67
N ALA A 83 4.40 -6.44 -0.09
CA ALA A 83 3.02 -5.99 0.03
C ALA A 83 2.40 -6.39 1.38
N GLU A 84 2.68 -7.60 1.89
CA GLU A 84 2.26 -8.04 3.23
C GLU A 84 2.79 -7.10 4.31
N LYS A 85 4.09 -6.79 4.30
CA LYS A 85 4.70 -5.89 5.29
C LYS A 85 4.08 -4.49 5.25
N CYS A 86 3.86 -3.95 4.05
CA CYS A 86 3.19 -2.65 3.89
C CYS A 86 1.73 -2.71 4.35
N ALA A 87 1.02 -3.80 4.07
CA ALA A 87 -0.37 -4.00 4.44
C ALA A 87 -0.56 -4.15 5.95
N ASP A 88 0.37 -4.82 6.64
CA ASP A 88 0.35 -4.92 8.11
C ASP A 88 0.47 -3.54 8.76
N TYR A 89 1.43 -2.73 8.30
CA TYR A 89 1.57 -1.34 8.77
C TYR A 89 0.32 -0.52 8.47
N LEU A 90 -0.19 -0.58 7.23
CA LEU A 90 -1.37 0.18 6.82
C LEU A 90 -2.61 -0.25 7.62
N GLY A 91 -2.81 -1.55 7.81
CA GLY A 91 -3.93 -2.09 8.57
C GLY A 91 -3.93 -1.61 10.01
N LYS A 92 -2.76 -1.60 10.65
CA LYS A 92 -2.58 -1.02 11.98
C LYS A 92 -2.92 0.46 11.99
N PHE A 93 -2.34 1.25 11.09
CA PHE A 93 -2.63 2.69 10.97
C PHE A 93 -4.11 2.97 10.80
N LEU A 94 -4.79 2.24 9.90
CA LEU A 94 -6.21 2.44 9.63
C LEU A 94 -7.08 2.07 10.83
N SER A 95 -6.74 0.99 11.54
CA SER A 95 -7.47 0.56 12.74
C SER A 95 -7.30 1.57 13.88
N GLU A 96 -6.07 2.04 14.13
CA GLU A 96 -5.77 2.98 15.22
C GLU A 96 -6.27 4.39 14.94
N THR A 97 -6.13 4.88 13.70
CA THR A 97 -6.44 6.27 13.32
C THR A 97 -7.93 6.46 13.00
N TYR A 98 -8.55 5.51 12.31
CA TYR A 98 -9.93 5.63 11.84
C TYR A 98 -10.90 4.69 12.56
N GLY A 99 -10.43 3.87 13.48
CA GLY A 99 -11.28 2.96 14.25
C GLY A 99 -11.95 1.89 13.39
N LEU A 100 -11.27 1.43 12.33
CA LEU A 100 -11.84 0.39 11.47
C LEU A 100 -12.19 -0.86 12.30
N LYS A 101 -13.43 -1.31 12.14
CA LYS A 101 -13.96 -2.47 12.87
C LYS A 101 -13.36 -3.76 12.32
N ASP A 102 -12.98 -4.65 13.22
CA ASP A 102 -12.66 -6.03 12.87
C ASP A 102 -13.95 -6.78 12.46
N LEU A 103 -14.00 -7.24 11.21
CA LEU A 103 -15.14 -7.93 10.62
C LEU A 103 -14.92 -9.44 10.48
N ARG A 104 -13.81 -9.99 11.00
CA ARG A 104 -13.51 -11.43 10.86
C ARG A 104 -14.56 -12.34 11.50
N SER A 105 -15.28 -11.85 12.50
CA SER A 105 -16.39 -12.58 13.15
C SER A 105 -17.73 -12.44 12.41
N ASP A 106 -17.84 -11.56 11.41
CA ASP A 106 -19.05 -11.41 10.61
C ASP A 106 -19.10 -12.52 9.56
N LYS A 107 -20.07 -13.44 9.70
CA LYS A 107 -20.17 -14.62 8.84
C LYS A 107 -20.44 -14.28 7.37
N THR A 108 -21.24 -13.24 7.12
CA THR A 108 -21.61 -12.83 5.75
C THR A 108 -20.42 -12.21 5.04
N ILE A 109 -19.70 -11.32 5.74
CA ILE A 109 -18.47 -10.76 5.18
C ILE A 109 -17.43 -11.87 5.01
N CYS A 110 -17.22 -12.72 6.01
CA CYS A 110 -16.22 -13.79 5.95
C CYS A 110 -16.45 -14.73 4.75
N SER A 111 -17.70 -15.09 4.44
CA SER A 111 -18.01 -15.91 3.25
C SER A 111 -17.63 -15.24 1.93
N ASP A 112 -17.77 -13.91 1.81
CA ASP A 112 -17.37 -13.18 0.60
C ASP A 112 -15.85 -13.12 0.41
N TRP A 113 -15.09 -13.32 1.49
CA TRP A 113 -13.63 -13.33 1.49
C TRP A 113 -13.04 -14.74 1.30
N GLU A 114 -13.80 -15.81 1.51
CA GLU A 114 -13.28 -17.19 1.50
C GLU A 114 -12.49 -17.52 0.22
N ASN A 115 -13.07 -17.26 -0.95
CA ASN A 115 -12.39 -17.48 -2.23
C ASN A 115 -11.15 -16.58 -2.42
N LYS A 116 -11.19 -15.35 -1.92
CA LYS A 116 -10.05 -14.41 -2.00
C LYS A 116 -8.91 -14.87 -1.11
N THR A 117 -9.22 -15.35 0.09
CA THR A 117 -8.28 -15.92 1.04
C THR A 117 -7.65 -17.19 0.47
N ILE A 118 -8.44 -18.09 -0.13
CA ILE A 118 -7.90 -19.30 -0.78
C ILE A 118 -6.95 -18.94 -1.92
N PHE A 119 -7.35 -18.00 -2.79
CA PHE A 119 -6.48 -17.52 -3.87
C PHE A 119 -5.17 -16.95 -3.32
N TYR A 120 -5.27 -16.08 -2.32
CA TYR A 120 -4.14 -15.45 -1.65
C TYR A 120 -3.17 -16.48 -1.05
N GLU A 121 -3.68 -17.42 -0.24
CA GLU A 121 -2.86 -18.44 0.43
C GLU A 121 -2.16 -19.38 -0.56
N ASN A 122 -2.83 -19.69 -1.68
CA ASN A 122 -2.23 -20.48 -2.75
C ASN A 122 -1.08 -19.72 -3.43
N MET A 123 -1.29 -18.45 -3.78
CA MET A 123 -0.22 -17.61 -4.34
C MET A 123 0.93 -17.45 -3.36
N LYS A 124 0.63 -17.21 -2.08
CA LYS A 124 1.61 -17.09 -1.00
C LYS A 124 2.49 -18.32 -0.88
N LYS A 125 1.87 -19.49 -0.83
CA LYS A 125 2.59 -20.76 -0.75
C LYS A 125 3.48 -21.00 -1.98
N ALA A 126 3.01 -20.63 -3.17
CA ALA A 126 3.80 -20.75 -4.40
C ALA A 126 5.03 -19.82 -4.37
N GLN A 127 4.83 -18.54 -4.08
CA GLN A 127 5.92 -17.56 -4.08
C GLN A 127 6.94 -17.79 -2.96
N TYR A 128 6.50 -18.18 -1.76
CA TYR A 128 7.43 -18.55 -0.68
C TYR A 128 8.27 -19.79 -1.02
N LYS A 129 7.71 -20.74 -1.77
CA LYS A 129 8.46 -21.89 -2.27
C LYS A 129 9.52 -21.46 -3.28
N GLU A 130 9.23 -20.47 -4.12
CA GLU A 130 10.19 -19.89 -5.07
C GLU A 130 11.29 -19.12 -4.37
N LEU A 131 10.95 -18.21 -3.46
CA LEU A 131 11.94 -17.48 -2.65
C LEU A 131 12.88 -18.44 -1.91
N LYS A 132 12.34 -19.51 -1.33
CA LYS A 132 13.16 -20.54 -0.66
C LYS A 132 14.08 -21.30 -1.63
N LYS A 133 13.65 -21.50 -2.88
CA LYS A 133 14.37 -22.31 -3.88
C LYS A 133 15.37 -21.51 -4.69
N TYR A 134 15.03 -20.28 -5.05
CA TYR A 134 15.73 -19.45 -6.03
C TYR A 134 16.29 -18.16 -5.41
N GLY A 135 15.83 -17.76 -4.22
CA GLY A 135 16.15 -16.45 -3.63
C GLY A 135 15.31 -15.29 -4.18
N GLU A 136 14.50 -15.54 -5.20
CA GLU A 136 13.63 -14.58 -5.89
C GLU A 136 12.35 -15.25 -6.39
N ILE A 137 11.36 -14.45 -6.79
CA ILE A 137 10.14 -14.94 -7.44
C ILE A 137 10.35 -14.94 -8.94
N VAL A 138 10.11 -16.07 -9.58
CA VAL A 138 10.40 -16.29 -11.01
C VAL A 138 9.14 -16.52 -11.84
N ASN A 139 8.04 -16.98 -11.24
CA ASN A 139 6.76 -17.17 -11.94
C ASN A 139 5.69 -16.22 -11.38
N TYR A 140 4.99 -15.56 -12.30
CA TYR A 140 3.83 -14.69 -12.04
C TYR A 140 2.69 -14.99 -13.01
#